data_AF-A0A956JPS4-F1
#
_entry.id   AF-A0A956JPS4-F1
#
_cell.length_a   1.000
_cell.length_b   1.000
_cell.length_c   1.000
_cell.angle_alpha   90.00
_cell.angle_beta   90.00
_cell.angle_gamma   90.00
#
_symmetry.space_group_name_H-M   'P 1'
#
loop_
_entity.id
_entity.type
_entity.pdbx_description
1 polymer ?
#
loop_
_entity_poly.entity_id
_entity_poly.type
_entity_poly.pdbx_seq_one_letter_code
_entity_poly.pdbx_strand_id
1 'polypeptide(L)' 'MAAPDFHARFSATERRYLYRILNRRPPPALDRGRVWWVAPPLDAAAMAEAARVLVGSHDFTTFRASLCQAKSPV' A
#
# COMPACT_ATOMS: atom_id res chain seq x y z
N MET A 1 4.55 12.87 -27.27
CA MET A 1 4.19 11.44 -27.50
C MET A 1 5.27 10.58 -26.88
N ALA A 2 4.94 9.37 -26.42
CA ALA A 2 5.93 8.45 -25.86
C ALA A 2 6.85 7.90 -26.97
N ALA A 3 8.03 7.40 -26.59
CA ALA A 3 8.95 6.76 -27.51
C ALA A 3 8.35 5.45 -28.10
N PRO A 4 8.72 5.04 -29.33
CA PRO A 4 8.12 3.88 -30.00
C PRO A 4 8.27 2.54 -29.25
N ASP A 5 9.28 2.43 -28.38
CA ASP A 5 9.61 1.27 -27.56
C ASP A 5 9.01 1.34 -26.14
N PHE A 6 8.31 2.42 -25.80
CA PHE A 6 7.71 2.57 -24.48
C PHE A 6 6.59 1.56 -24.24
N HIS A 7 6.67 0.86 -23.11
CA HIS A 7 5.63 -0.05 -22.65
C HIS A 7 5.22 0.27 -21.22
N ALA A 8 3.97 0.70 -21.00
CA ALA A 8 3.47 1.20 -19.70
C ALA A 8 3.77 0.28 -18.49
N ARG A 9 3.76 -1.05 -18.69
CA ARG A 9 4.12 -2.02 -17.63
C ARG A 9 5.62 -2.25 -17.43
N PHE A 10 6.40 -2.31 -18.51
CA PHE A 10 7.79 -2.79 -18.49
C PHE A 10 8.80 -1.65 -18.42
N SER A 11 8.43 -0.47 -18.92
CA SER A 11 9.23 0.75 -18.79
C SER A 11 9.06 1.43 -17.42
N ALA A 12 8.10 0.98 -16.59
CA ALA A 12 7.89 1.53 -15.25
C ALA A 12 8.96 1.02 -14.27
N THR A 13 9.65 1.94 -13.59
CA THR A 13 10.70 1.63 -12.61
C THR A 13 10.16 1.44 -11.19
N GLU A 14 9.03 2.06 -10.86
CA GLU A 14 8.40 1.98 -9.56
C GLU A 14 6.88 2.11 -9.63
N ARG A 15 6.21 1.69 -8.56
CA ARG A 15 4.77 1.88 -8.34
C ARG A 15 4.57 2.48 -6.96
N ARG A 16 3.67 3.46 -6.84
CA ARG A 16 3.33 4.11 -5.57
C ARG A 16 1.86 3.84 -5.25
N TYR A 17 1.58 3.56 -3.99
CA TYR A 17 0.24 3.28 -3.50
C TYR A 17 -0.09 4.21 -2.34
N LEU A 18 -1.36 4.62 -2.25
CA LEU A 18 -1.90 5.39 -1.14
C LEU A 18 -3.09 4.64 -0.56
N TYR A 19 -2.98 4.26 0.71
CA TYR A 19 -4.09 3.72 1.47
C TYR A 19 -4.65 4.81 2.39
N ARG A 20 -5.96 5.08 2.32
CA ARG A 20 -6.62 6.15 3.09
C ARG A 20 -7.44 5.54 4.23
N ILE A 21 -7.07 5.87 5.47
CA ILE A 21 -7.80 5.45 6.67
C ILE A 21 -8.56 6.66 7.24
N LEU A 22 -9.87 6.52 7.41
CA LEU A 22 -10.70 7.49 8.12
C LEU A 22 -10.82 7.05 9.59
N ASN A 23 -10.00 7.66 10.45
CA ASN A 23 -9.94 7.32 11.87
C ASN A 23 -10.81 8.25 12.74
N ARG A 24 -12.12 7.98 12.77
CA ARG A 24 -13.07 8.70 13.62
C ARG A 24 -14.30 7.84 13.91
N ARG A 25 -15.06 8.22 14.94
CA ARG A 25 -16.25 7.47 15.36
C ARG A 25 -17.37 7.43 14.30
N PRO A 26 -17.77 8.53 13.64
CA PRO A 26 -18.83 8.45 12.62
C PRO A 26 -18.31 7.87 11.30
N PRO A 27 -19.08 6.98 10.64
CA PRO A 27 -18.69 6.39 9.36
C PRO A 27 -18.56 7.46 8.25
N PRO A 28 -17.86 7.15 7.14
CA PRO A 28 -17.80 8.06 6.01
C PRO A 28 -19.19 8.26 5.41
N ALA A 29 -19.50 9.52 5.06
CA ALA A 29 -20.68 9.87 4.27
C ALA A 29 -20.30 10.06 2.79
N LEU A 30 -19.28 10.88 2.52
CA LEU A 30 -18.82 11.23 1.16
C LEU A 30 -17.87 10.17 0.56
N ASP A 31 -16.96 9.65 1.39
CA ASP A 31 -15.87 8.76 0.98
C ASP A 31 -16.22 7.26 1.16
N ARG A 32 -17.50 6.90 1.19
CA ARG A 32 -17.91 5.48 1.24
C ARG A 32 -17.30 4.71 0.07
N GLY A 33 -16.69 3.56 0.38
CA GLY A 33 -15.97 2.73 -0.60
C GLY A 33 -14.62 3.30 -1.08
N ARG A 34 -14.20 4.47 -0.60
CA ARG A 34 -12.91 5.11 -0.95
C ARG A 34 -11.90 5.16 0.18
N VAL A 35 -12.33 4.91 1.42
CA VAL A 35 -11.50 4.88 2.61
C VAL A 35 -11.80 3.64 3.44
N TRP A 36 -10.79 3.17 4.16
CA TRP A 36 -11.03 2.24 5.24
C TRP A 36 -11.47 3.02 6.48
N TRP A 37 -12.67 2.71 6.98
CA TRP A 37 -13.17 3.31 8.21
C TRP A 37 -12.71 2.48 9.42
N VAL A 38 -11.99 3.12 10.33
CA VAL A 38 -11.53 2.52 11.59
C VAL A 38 -12.00 3.42 12.71
N ALA A 39 -12.99 2.96 13.50
CA ALA A 39 -13.56 3.76 14.59
C ALA A 39 -12.66 3.88 15.84
N PRO A 40 -11.96 2.81 16.29
CA PRO A 40 -11.04 2.91 17.43
C PRO A 40 -9.86 3.84 17.13
N PRO A 41 -9.36 4.61 18.11
CA PRO A 41 -8.23 5.50 17.89
C PRO A 41 -6.98 4.72 17.49
N LEU A 42 -6.23 5.26 16.53
CA LEU A 42 -4.95 4.72 16.08
C LEU A 42 -3.80 5.62 16.55
N ASP A 43 -2.69 5.00 16.94
CA ASP A 43 -1.45 5.72 17.21
C ASP A 43 -0.64 5.86 15.92
N ALA A 44 -0.77 7.01 15.27
CA ALA A 44 -0.06 7.28 14.02
C ALA A 44 1.46 7.34 14.19
N ALA A 45 1.97 7.73 15.36
CA ALA A 45 3.40 7.81 15.61
C ALA A 45 3.99 6.39 15.73
N ALA A 46 3.32 5.50 16.47
CA ALA A 46 3.71 4.10 16.56
C ALA A 46 3.65 3.39 15.20
N MET A 47 2.61 3.65 14.39
CA MET A 47 2.52 3.13 13.02
C MET A 47 3.67 3.62 12.14
N ALA A 48 4.03 4.90 12.23
CA ALA A 48 5.13 5.48 11.47
C ALA A 48 6.48 4.89 11.88
N GLU A 49 6.71 4.69 13.18
CA GLU A 49 7.90 4.02 13.72
C GLU A 49 8.01 2.59 13.16
N ALA A 50 6.95 1.80 13.31
CA ALA A 50 6.91 0.42 12.84
C ALA A 50 7.11 0.32 11.32
N ALA A 51 6.58 1.26 10.53
CA ALA A 51 6.73 1.24 9.08
C ALA A 51 8.17 1.46 8.61
N ARG A 52 9.04 2.11 9.40
CA ARG A 52 10.43 2.37 8.98
C ARG A 52 11.21 1.08 8.74
N VAL A 53 10.90 0.00 9.47
CA VAL A 53 11.61 -1.29 9.31
C VAL A 53 11.33 -1.94 7.96
N LEU A 54 10.27 -1.52 7.26
CA LEU A 54 9.88 -2.05 5.95
C LEU A 54 10.63 -1.37 4.79
N VAL A 55 11.37 -0.29 5.05
CA VAL A 55 12.15 0.42 4.02
C VAL A 55 13.39 -0.40 3.68
N GLY A 56 13.66 -0.55 2.38
CA GLY A 56 14.80 -1.31 1.86
C GLY A 56 14.38 -2.62 1.19
N SER A 57 15.34 -3.52 0.98
CA SER A 57 15.11 -4.83 0.38
C SER A 57 14.91 -5.87 1.47
N HIS A 58 13.76 -6.53 1.47
CA HIS A 58 13.35 -7.52 2.48
C HIS A 58 12.65 -8.69 1.81
N ASP A 59 12.63 -9.83 2.50
CA ASP A 59 11.71 -10.93 2.16
C ASP A 59 10.31 -10.58 2.70
N PHE A 60 9.36 -10.31 1.79
CA PHE A 60 7.98 -9.95 2.13
C PHE A 60 7.04 -11.17 2.20
N THR A 61 7.55 -12.39 2.39
CA THR A 61 6.73 -13.62 2.48
C THR A 61 5.57 -13.49 3.46
N THR A 62 5.76 -12.89 4.63
CA THR A 62 4.70 -12.70 5.64
C THR A 62 3.57 -11.78 5.16
N PHE A 63 3.84 -10.88 4.22
CA PHE A 63 2.85 -9.95 3.67
C PHE A 63 2.26 -10.42 2.33
N ARG A 64 2.71 -11.59 1.84
CA ARG A 64 2.32 -12.13 0.54
C ARG A 64 0.99 -12.88 0.66
N ALA A 65 0.08 -12.62 -0.28
CA ALA A 65 -1.15 -13.39 -0.41
C ALA A 65 -0.86 -14.86 -0.81
N SER A 66 -1.63 -15.81 -0.28
CA SER A 66 -1.47 -17.25 -0.53
C SER A 66 -1.55 -17.64 -2.01
N LEU A 67 -2.29 -16.87 -2.82
CA LEU A 67 -2.47 -17.10 -4.26
C LEU A 67 -1.44 -16.38 -5.14
N CYS A 68 -0.44 -15.70 -4.58
CA CYS A 68 0.56 -15.00 -5.36
C CYS A 68 1.43 -15.99 -6.16
N GLN A 69 1.63 -15.73 -7.46
CA GLN A 69 2.37 -16.61 -8.39
C GLN A 69 3.82 -16.16 -8.64
N ALA A 70 4.30 -15.11 -7.96
CA ALA A 70 5.67 -14.65 -8.10
C ALA A 70 6.67 -15.70 -7.59
N LYS A 71 7.77 -15.92 -8.31
CA LYS A 71 8.79 -16.92 -7.96
C LYS A 71 9.63 -16.53 -6.74
N SER A 72 9.86 -15.23 -6.54
CA SER A 72 10.61 -14.66 -5.40
C SER A 72 9.68 -13.83 -4.51
N PRO A 73 9.83 -13.91 -3.18
CA PRO A 73 9.19 -12.99 -2.23
C PRO A 73 10.08 -11.79 -1.85
N VAL A 74 11.34 -11.79 -2.31
CA VAL A 74 12.29 -10.64 -2.29
C VAL A 74 12.13 -9.85 -3.57
#